data_AF-A0A3N6P0Y8-F1
#
_entry.id   AF-A0A3N6P0Y8-F1
#
_cell.length_a   1.000
_cell.length_b   1.000
_cell.length_c   1.000
_cell.angle_alpha   90.00
_cell.angle_beta   90.00
_cell.angle_gamma   90.00
#
_symmetry.space_group_name_H-M   'P 1'
#
loop_
_entity.id
_entity.type
_entity.pdbx_description
1 polymer ?
#
loop_
_entity_poly.entity_id
_entity_poly.type
_entity_poly.pdbx_seq_one_letter_code
_entity_poly.pdbx_strand_id
1 'polypeptide(L)' 'MRKLVLLSTAVFIALSAMGSWTPGQAQDLSWCRKFKGTLTCMYDTRAQCRASVSGRHGTCVPNPRR' A
#
# COMPACT_ATOMS: atom_id res chain seq x y z
N MET A 1 25.36 -42.50 2.81
CA MET A 1 25.99 -41.36 3.51
C MET A 1 26.01 -40.08 2.65
N ARG A 2 26.54 -40.06 1.42
CA ARG A 2 26.59 -38.85 0.54
C ARG A 2 25.22 -38.29 0.08
N LYS A 3 24.18 -39.13 -0.06
CA LYS A 3 22.85 -38.72 -0.53
C LYS A 3 22.04 -37.92 0.50
N LEU A 4 22.37 -38.06 1.79
CA LEU A 4 21.71 -37.35 2.90
C LEU A 4 22.20 -35.90 3.05
N VAL A 5 23.43 -35.61 2.61
CA VAL A 5 24.04 -34.26 2.66
C VAL A 5 23.44 -33.33 1.60
N LEU A 6 22.89 -33.88 0.51
CA LEU A 6 22.29 -33.12 -0.57
C LEU A 6 20.84 -32.69 -0.27
N LEU A 7 20.19 -33.29 0.73
CA LEU A 7 18.80 -32.98 1.11
C LEU A 7 18.71 -31.85 2.16
N SER A 8 19.79 -31.56 2.89
CA SER A 8 19.82 -30.56 3.95
C SER A 8 20.03 -29.13 3.46
N THR A 9 20.53 -28.93 2.24
CA THR A 9 20.75 -27.59 1.66
C THR A 9 19.49 -26.95 1.09
N ALA A 10 18.45 -27.73 0.79
CA ALA A 10 17.20 -27.21 0.22
C ALA A 10 16.28 -26.50 1.24
N VAL A 11 16.46 -26.75 2.54
CA VAL A 11 15.55 -26.25 3.59
C VAL A 11 15.84 -24.79 3.97
N PHE A 12 17.08 -24.32 3.81
CA PHE A 12 17.48 -22.97 4.24
C PHE A 12 16.95 -21.84 3.35
N ILE A 13 16.57 -22.12 2.10
CA ILE A 13 16.11 -21.06 1.17
C ILE A 13 14.68 -20.60 1.53
N ALA A 14 13.84 -21.49 2.05
CA ALA A 14 12.44 -21.20 2.34
C ALA A 14 12.21 -20.23 3.52
N LEU A 15 13.16 -20.09 4.45
CA LEU A 15 13.01 -19.19 5.61
C LEU A 15 13.30 -17.71 5.31
N SER A 16 13.95 -17.41 4.19
CA SER A 16 14.31 -16.02 3.84
C SER A 16 13.17 -15.21 3.21
N ALA A 17 12.07 -15.87 2.84
CA ALA A 17 10.89 -15.22 2.24
C ALA A 17 9.91 -14.63 3.26
N MET A 18 10.20 -14.75 4.57
CA MET A 18 9.46 -14.05 5.62
C MET A 18 9.90 -12.57 5.65
N GLY A 19 9.55 -11.83 4.60
CA GLY A 19 9.71 -10.39 4.57
C GLY A 19 9.03 -9.76 5.78
N SER A 20 9.70 -8.80 6.42
CA SER A 20 9.16 -8.04 7.54
C SER A 20 7.87 -7.34 7.09
N TRP A 21 6.74 -7.78 7.63
CA TRP A 21 5.45 -7.09 7.49
C TRP A 21 5.49 -5.82 8.33
N THR A 22 6.21 -4.80 7.86
CA THR A 22 6.16 -3.48 8.48
C THR A 22 4.81 -2.86 8.16
N PRO A 23 3.99 -2.51 9.17
CA PRO A 23 2.75 -1.81 8.90
C PRO A 23 3.05 -0.49 8.18
N GLY A 24 2.44 -0.29 7.02
CA GLY A 24 2.57 0.96 6.28
C GLY A 24 1.99 2.11 7.12
N GLN A 25 2.81 3.10 7.43
CA GLN A 25 2.33 4.33 8.07
C GLN A 25 1.36 5.04 7.12
N ALA A 26 0.15 5.32 7.59
CA ALA A 26 -0.79 6.13 6.83
C ALA A 26 -0.22 7.54 6.70
N GLN A 27 0.22 7.89 5.50
CA GLN A 27 0.76 9.21 5.21
C GLN A 27 -0.40 10.21 5.21
N ASP A 28 -0.29 11.28 5.99
CA ASP A 28 -1.21 12.42 5.90
C ASP A 28 -0.90 13.20 4.62
N LEU A 29 -1.44 12.74 3.51
CA LEU A 29 -1.28 13.35 2.20
C LEU A 29 -2.22 14.55 2.02
N SER A 30 -1.84 15.48 1.15
CA SER A 30 -2.46 16.82 1.06
C SER A 30 -3.90 16.80 0.52
N TRP A 31 -4.29 15.77 -0.24
CA TRP A 31 -5.58 15.70 -0.93
C TRP A 31 -6.35 14.41 -0.62
N CYS A 32 -7.67 14.58 -0.47
CA CYS A 32 -8.61 13.51 -0.22
C CYS A 32 -9.69 13.43 -1.30
N ARG A 33 -10.11 12.20 -1.60
CA ARG A 33 -11.33 11.91 -2.34
C ARG A 33 -12.50 11.77 -1.37
N LYS A 34 -13.62 12.42 -1.68
CA LYS A 34 -14.91 12.23 -1.02
C LYS A 34 -15.88 11.52 -1.97
N PHE A 35 -16.36 10.36 -1.57
CA PHE A 35 -17.31 9.56 -2.36
C PHE A 35 -18.27 8.81 -1.44
N LYS A 36 -19.59 8.98 -1.67
CA LYS A 36 -20.65 8.34 -0.86
C LYS A 36 -20.45 8.47 0.66
N GLY A 37 -20.03 9.65 1.13
CA GLY A 37 -19.78 9.92 2.55
C GLY A 37 -18.41 9.49 3.07
N THR A 38 -17.67 8.65 2.33
CA THR A 38 -16.32 8.22 2.70
C THR A 38 -15.27 9.24 2.25
N LEU A 39 -14.35 9.60 3.16
CA LEU A 39 -13.18 10.43 2.88
C LEU A 39 -11.92 9.56 2.84
N THR A 40 -11.15 9.65 1.75
CA THR A 40 -9.93 8.85 1.53
C THR A 40 -8.78 9.78 1.15
N CYS A 41 -7.82 9.97 2.05
CA CYS A 41 -6.70 10.90 1.91
C CYS A 41 -5.44 10.15 1.48
N MET A 42 -5.23 10.06 0.16
CA MET A 42 -4.20 9.20 -0.43
C MET A 42 -3.47 9.85 -1.61
N TYR A 43 -3.63 11.17 -1.81
CA TYR A 43 -3.09 11.86 -2.98
C TYR A 43 -2.26 13.05 -2.57
N ASP A 44 -1.09 13.20 -3.21
CA ASP A 44 -0.19 14.31 -2.93
C ASP A 44 -0.63 15.59 -3.66
N THR A 45 -1.22 15.43 -4.85
CA THR A 45 -1.70 16.55 -5.67
C THR A 45 -3.20 16.45 -6.00
N ARG A 46 -3.82 17.61 -6.21
CA ARG A 46 -5.20 17.71 -6.70
C ARG A 46 -5.40 16.97 -8.02
N ALA A 47 -4.39 16.99 -8.89
CA ALA A 47 -4.45 16.33 -10.19
C ALA A 47 -4.54 14.81 -10.05
N GLN A 48 -3.73 14.21 -9.16
CA GLN A 48 -3.81 12.77 -8.84
C GLN A 48 -5.18 12.39 -8.29
N CYS A 49 -5.72 13.19 -7.35
CA CYS A 49 -7.08 12.95 -6.85
C CYS A 49 -8.12 13.04 -7.99
N ARG A 50 -8.04 14.08 -8.84
CA ARG A 50 -8.98 14.28 -9.96
C ARG A 50 -8.95 13.13 -10.96
N ALA A 51 -7.76 12.62 -11.28
CA ALA A 51 -7.61 11.44 -12.13
C ALA A 51 -8.22 10.18 -11.48
N SER A 52 -8.18 10.06 -10.14
CA SER A 52 -8.78 8.92 -9.45
C SER A 52 -10.32 8.99 -9.34
N VAL A 53 -10.89 10.20 -9.29
CA VAL A 53 -12.36 10.39 -9.30
C VAL A 53 -12.95 10.53 -10.70
N SER A 54 -12.13 10.65 -11.75
CA SER A 54 -12.68 10.71 -13.11
C SER A 54 -13.48 9.44 -13.40
N GLY A 55 -14.76 9.60 -13.78
CA GLY A 55 -15.71 8.51 -14.01
C GLY A 55 -16.40 7.95 -12.77
N ARG A 56 -16.03 8.37 -11.56
CA ARG A 56 -16.67 7.99 -10.29
C ARG A 56 -17.14 9.27 -9.60
N HIS A 57 -18.44 9.57 -9.63
CA HIS A 57 -19.11 10.77 -9.06
C HIS A 57 -18.63 11.19 -7.65
N GLY A 58 -17.42 11.71 -7.55
CA GLY A 58 -16.71 11.97 -6.32
C GLY A 58 -15.94 13.28 -6.44
N THR A 59 -15.62 13.87 -5.31
CA THR A 59 -14.99 15.18 -5.24
C THR A 59 -13.62 15.11 -4.60
N CYS A 60 -12.76 16.05 -4.98
CA CYS A 60 -11.43 16.21 -4.41
C CYS A 60 -11.41 17.41 -3.48
N VAL A 61 -11.01 17.19 -2.24
CA VAL A 61 -10.93 18.22 -1.19
C VAL A 61 -9.55 18.19 -0.52
N PRO A 62 -9.07 19.31 0.03
CA PRO A 62 -7.87 19.32 0.89
C PRO A 62 -8.01 18.40 2.10
N ASN A 63 -6.91 17.83 2.59
CA ASN A 63 -6.93 16.98 3.78
C ASN A 63 -7.20 17.82 5.05
N PRO A 64 -8.30 17.56 5.78
CA PRO A 64 -8.64 18.32 6.98
C PRO A 64 -7.76 18.01 8.20
N ARG A 65 -6.91 16.98 8.13
CA ARG A 65 -6.00 16.59 9.23
C ARG A 65 -4.59 17.17 9.09
N ARG A 66 -4.33 17.92 8.03
CA ARG A 66 -3.02 18.49 7.72
C ARG A 66 -2.93 19.95 8.13
#